data_AF-A0A661FCW8-F1
#
_entry.id   AF-A0A661FCW8-F1
#
_cell.length_a   1.000
_cell.length_b   1.000
_cell.length_c   1.000
_cell.angle_alpha   90.00
_cell.angle_beta   90.00
_cell.angle_gamma   90.00
#
_symmetry.space_group_name_H-M   'P 1'
#
loop_
_entity.id
_entity.type
_entity.pdbx_description
1 polymer ?
#
loop_
_entity_poly.entity_id
_entity_poly.type
_entity_poly.pdbx_seq_one_letter_code
_entity_poly.pdbx_strand_id
1 'polypeptide(L)'
;FLTEHFTKYVDYNFTARLEDDLDAISRGEKQWVPLMKEFWGPFKALVVEKDESVQRKDVTHEAIEDKCPDCGGPLSIRLGRNGRFIGCDSYPDCKYTRNLDENGEIEEPEIIEDRKCPKCESALIIKRGRYGKFIGCTGYPDCRHIEPLEKPVDTKVLCPECSQANLLKRKSRNGKIFYSCANYPKCKYAIWNEPLAEICPDCNWPILSIKTTKRRGTEKVCPQKECKFSEPYEVDEPSSDD
;
A
#
# COMPACT_ATOMS: atom_id res chain seq x y z
N PHE A 1 -0.76 6.40 -26.68
CA PHE A 1 -1.52 5.29 -27.29
C PHE A 1 -2.97 5.63 -27.64
N LEU A 2 -3.93 5.66 -26.69
CA LEU A 2 -5.35 5.87 -27.02
C LEU A 2 -5.61 7.24 -27.67
N THR A 3 -4.94 8.27 -27.17
CA THR A 3 -4.95 9.63 -27.73
C THR A 3 -4.29 9.76 -29.09
N GLU A 4 -3.49 8.78 -29.54
CA GLU A 4 -2.79 8.83 -30.83
C GLU A 4 -3.49 7.97 -31.88
N HIS A 5 -3.97 6.79 -31.50
CA HIS A 5 -4.57 5.83 -32.42
C HIS A 5 -6.10 5.82 -32.41
N PHE A 6 -6.74 6.33 -31.36
CA PHE A 6 -8.19 6.35 -31.17
C PHE A 6 -8.73 7.77 -30.90
N THR A 7 -8.06 8.79 -31.42
CA THR A 7 -8.40 10.23 -31.25
C THR A 7 -9.90 10.51 -31.35
N LYS A 8 -10.54 10.03 -32.43
CA LYS A 8 -11.98 10.21 -32.69
C LYS A 8 -12.86 9.73 -31.51
N TYR A 9 -12.45 8.69 -30.79
CA TYR A 9 -13.25 8.07 -29.74
C TYR A 9 -12.91 8.58 -28.33
N VAL A 10 -11.77 9.23 -28.16
CA VAL A 10 -11.27 9.75 -26.87
C VAL A 10 -11.43 11.28 -26.79
N ASP A 11 -11.77 11.93 -27.91
CA ASP A 11 -12.09 13.36 -27.95
C ASP A 11 -13.35 13.68 -27.14
N TYR A 12 -13.29 14.77 -26.38
CA TYR A 12 -14.41 15.33 -25.61
C TYR A 12 -15.64 15.63 -26.47
N ASN A 13 -15.44 16.04 -27.72
CA ASN A 13 -16.56 16.31 -28.62
C ASN A 13 -17.32 15.04 -29.03
N PHE A 14 -16.63 13.91 -29.08
CA PHE A 14 -17.25 12.63 -29.44
C PHE A 14 -18.08 12.10 -28.28
N THR A 15 -17.55 12.14 -27.05
CA THR A 15 -18.29 11.75 -25.86
C THR A 15 -19.52 12.64 -25.65
N ALA A 16 -19.41 13.95 -25.83
CA ALA A 16 -20.56 14.86 -25.74
C ALA A 16 -21.69 14.48 -26.72
N ARG A 17 -21.36 14.23 -28.00
CA ARG A 17 -22.35 13.85 -29.02
C ARG A 17 -22.99 12.49 -28.76
N LEU A 18 -22.20 11.53 -28.25
CA LEU A 18 -22.73 10.21 -27.91
C LEU A 18 -23.74 10.30 -26.77
N GLU A 19 -23.47 11.10 -25.74
CA GLU A 19 -24.43 11.34 -24.65
C GLU A 19 -25.71 12.02 -25.17
N ASP A 20 -25.59 13.05 -26.01
CA ASP A 20 -26.77 13.71 -26.65
C ASP A 20 -27.62 12.71 -27.44
N ASP A 21 -26.97 11.78 -28.13
CA ASP A 21 -27.61 10.72 -28.91
C ASP A 21 -28.30 9.67 -28.03
N LEU A 22 -27.69 9.28 -26.91
CA LEU A 22 -28.27 8.37 -25.93
C LEU A 22 -29.49 9.01 -25.23
N ASP A 23 -29.41 10.30 -24.94
CA ASP A 23 -30.52 11.08 -24.42
C ASP A 23 -31.68 11.15 -25.41
N ALA A 24 -31.40 11.36 -26.70
CA ALA A 24 -32.40 11.32 -27.76
C ALA A 24 -33.08 9.93 -27.88
N ILE A 25 -32.33 8.84 -27.67
CA ILE A 25 -32.89 7.49 -27.59
C ILE A 25 -33.81 7.35 -26.37
N SER A 26 -33.39 7.86 -25.20
CA SER A 26 -34.20 7.83 -23.98
C SER A 26 -35.51 8.60 -24.14
N ARG A 27 -35.52 9.69 -24.92
CA ARG A 27 -36.72 10.46 -25.27
C ARG A 27 -37.56 9.83 -26.38
N GLY A 28 -37.10 8.75 -27.00
CA GLY A 28 -37.77 8.08 -28.11
C GLY A 28 -37.62 8.78 -29.47
N GLU A 29 -36.72 9.76 -29.57
CA GLU A 29 -36.45 10.53 -30.79
C GLU A 29 -35.56 9.76 -31.78
N LYS A 30 -34.77 8.79 -31.28
CA LYS A 30 -33.87 7.95 -32.07
C LYS A 30 -33.99 6.48 -31.70
N GLN A 31 -33.64 5.60 -32.63
CA GLN A 31 -33.51 4.17 -32.38
C GLN A 31 -32.05 3.80 -32.04
N TRP A 32 -31.87 2.95 -31.03
CA TRP A 32 -30.55 2.57 -30.53
C TRP A 32 -29.78 1.63 -31.46
N VAL A 33 -30.47 0.74 -32.19
CA VAL A 33 -29.82 -0.28 -33.05
C VAL A 33 -29.05 0.36 -34.21
N PRO A 34 -29.61 1.34 -34.97
CA PRO A 34 -28.86 2.06 -36.00
C PRO A 34 -27.63 2.79 -35.44
N LEU A 35 -27.79 3.48 -34.31
CA LEU A 35 -26.71 4.20 -33.64
C LEU A 35 -25.55 3.27 -33.26
N MET A 36 -25.85 2.14 -32.62
CA MET A 36 -24.84 1.16 -32.25
C MET A 36 -24.14 0.54 -33.45
N LYS A 37 -24.84 0.33 -34.58
CA LYS A 37 -24.23 -0.16 -35.82
C LYS A 37 -23.25 0.86 -36.41
N GLU A 38 -23.64 2.14 -36.43
CA GLU A 38 -22.81 3.23 -36.93
C GLU A 38 -21.55 3.42 -36.08
N PHE A 39 -21.66 3.22 -34.76
CA PHE A 39 -20.51 3.23 -33.86
C PHE A 39 -19.61 2.00 -34.04
N TRP A 40 -20.20 0.80 -33.96
CA TRP A 40 -19.45 -0.44 -33.81
C TRP A 40 -18.70 -0.87 -35.07
N GLY A 41 -19.25 -0.59 -36.25
CA GLY A 41 -18.62 -0.91 -37.53
C GLY A 41 -17.21 -0.32 -37.68
N PRO A 42 -17.06 1.02 -37.71
CA PRO A 42 -15.76 1.67 -37.84
C PRO A 42 -14.86 1.42 -36.63
N PHE A 43 -15.43 1.31 -35.41
CA PHE A 43 -14.64 1.05 -34.22
C PHE A 43 -13.96 -0.31 -34.27
N LYS A 44 -14.71 -1.37 -34.63
CA LYS A 44 -14.16 -2.72 -34.74
C LYS A 44 -13.10 -2.81 -35.83
N ALA A 45 -13.34 -2.17 -36.98
CA ALA A 45 -12.34 -2.14 -38.07
C ALA A 45 -11.03 -1.50 -37.60
N LEU A 46 -11.12 -0.36 -36.88
CA LEU A 46 -9.95 0.32 -36.33
C LEU A 46 -9.22 -0.53 -35.27
N VAL A 47 -9.96 -1.24 -34.40
CA VAL A 47 -9.34 -2.14 -33.41
C VAL A 47 -8.55 -3.24 -34.09
N VAL A 48 -9.10 -3.90 -35.13
CA VAL A 48 -8.40 -4.96 -35.87
C VAL A 48 -7.16 -4.41 -36.57
N GLU A 49 -7.27 -3.25 -37.23
CA GLU A 49 -6.13 -2.60 -37.89
C GLU A 49 -5.01 -2.26 -36.90
N LYS A 50 -5.35 -1.74 -35.71
CA LYS A 50 -4.37 -1.35 -34.69
C LYS A 50 -3.78 -2.54 -33.93
N ASP A 51 -4.51 -3.64 -33.81
CA ASP A 51 -3.99 -4.90 -33.24
C ASP A 51 -2.92 -5.53 -34.14
N GLU A 52 -3.07 -5.41 -35.47
CA GLU A 52 -2.09 -5.89 -36.44
C GLU A 52 -0.89 -4.94 -36.63
N SER A 53 -1.14 -3.63 -36.63
CA SER A 53 -0.11 -2.62 -36.95
C SER A 53 0.73 -2.18 -35.76
N VAL A 54 0.22 -2.26 -34.53
CA VAL A 54 0.95 -1.79 -33.34
C VAL A 54 1.31 -2.97 -32.45
N GLN A 55 2.60 -3.31 -32.41
CA GLN A 55 3.06 -4.32 -31.46
C GLN A 55 3.03 -3.73 -30.05
N ARG A 56 2.48 -4.49 -29.11
CA ARG A 56 2.40 -4.10 -27.68
C ARG A 56 3.74 -3.65 -27.11
N LYS A 57 4.85 -4.20 -27.61
CA LYS A 57 6.22 -3.85 -27.21
C LYS A 57 6.56 -2.38 -27.50
N ASP A 58 6.12 -1.83 -28.63
CA ASP A 58 6.47 -0.46 -29.05
C ASP A 58 5.80 0.60 -28.18
N VAL A 59 4.73 0.24 -27.49
CA VAL A 59 3.97 1.12 -26.60
C VAL A 59 4.42 0.99 -25.16
N THR A 60 4.91 -0.19 -24.78
CA THR A 60 5.26 -0.48 -23.38
C THR A 60 6.75 -0.48 -23.11
N HIS A 61 7.63 -0.39 -24.11
CA HIS A 61 9.09 -0.40 -23.93
C HIS A 61 9.69 0.94 -24.39
N GLU A 62 10.09 1.79 -23.45
CA GLU A 62 10.92 2.95 -23.77
C GLU A 62 12.38 2.59 -23.51
N ALA A 63 13.21 2.63 -24.56
CA ALA A 63 14.64 2.34 -24.43
C ALA A 63 15.35 3.45 -23.64
N ILE A 64 16.29 3.06 -22.77
CA ILE A 64 17.09 3.98 -21.97
C ILE A 64 18.56 3.80 -22.36
N GLU A 65 19.34 4.87 -22.28
CA GLU A 65 20.78 4.84 -22.54
C GLU A 65 21.59 4.12 -21.45
N ASP A 66 20.97 3.86 -20.30
CA ASP A 66 21.56 3.19 -19.14
C ASP A 66 21.86 1.71 -19.44
N LYS A 67 23.04 1.22 -19.05
CA LYS A 67 23.45 -0.18 -19.23
C LYS A 67 23.08 -1.03 -18.01
N CYS A 68 22.69 -2.27 -18.26
CA CYS A 68 22.41 -3.23 -17.19
C CYS A 68 23.66 -3.50 -16.35
N PRO A 69 23.61 -3.36 -15.00
CA PRO A 69 24.76 -3.63 -14.14
C PRO A 69 25.14 -5.12 -14.08
N ASP A 70 24.20 -6.03 -14.36
CA ASP A 70 24.43 -7.47 -14.28
C ASP A 70 25.04 -8.06 -15.57
N CYS A 71 24.68 -7.54 -16.75
CA CYS A 71 25.10 -8.11 -18.03
C CYS A 71 25.66 -7.09 -19.05
N GLY A 72 25.60 -5.79 -18.76
CA GLY A 72 26.02 -4.72 -19.68
C GLY A 72 25.09 -4.49 -20.88
N GLY A 73 23.99 -5.26 -21.01
CA GLY A 73 23.00 -5.12 -22.07
C GLY A 73 22.11 -3.88 -21.93
N PRO A 74 21.30 -3.56 -22.96
CA PRO A 74 20.40 -2.41 -22.94
C PRO A 74 19.25 -2.60 -21.93
N LEU A 75 18.79 -1.48 -21.38
CA LEU A 75 17.66 -1.40 -20.44
C LEU A 75 16.48 -0.69 -21.11
N SER A 76 15.26 -1.13 -20.77
CA SER A 76 14.01 -0.49 -21.20
C SER A 76 13.03 -0.28 -20.04
N ILE A 77 12.28 0.82 -20.06
CA ILE A 77 11.15 1.06 -19.16
C ILE A 77 9.97 0.23 -19.65
N ARG A 78 9.45 -0.64 -18.79
CA ARG A 78 8.30 -1.52 -19.03
C ARG A 78 7.13 -1.21 -18.12
N LEU A 79 5.91 -1.37 -18.61
CA LEU A 79 4.70 -1.23 -17.79
C LEU A 79 4.31 -2.58 -17.16
N GLY A 80 4.42 -2.66 -15.83
CA GLY A 80 4.00 -3.82 -15.03
C GLY A 80 2.70 -3.60 -14.26
N ARG A 81 2.26 -4.62 -13.49
CA ARG A 81 1.07 -4.52 -12.63
C ARG A 81 1.18 -3.46 -11.53
N ASN A 82 2.40 -3.20 -11.07
CA ASN A 82 2.69 -2.29 -9.96
C ASN A 82 3.21 -0.92 -10.44
N GLY A 83 3.07 -0.60 -11.73
CA GLY A 83 3.60 0.62 -12.34
C GLY A 83 4.74 0.35 -13.33
N ARG A 84 5.41 1.43 -13.74
CA ARG A 84 6.55 1.40 -14.67
C ARG A 84 7.81 0.93 -13.95
N PHE A 85 8.63 0.13 -14.61
CA PHE A 85 9.89 -0.37 -14.07
C PHE A 85 10.93 -0.52 -15.18
N ILE A 86 12.20 -0.37 -14.85
CA ILE A 86 13.32 -0.63 -15.77
C ILE A 86 13.63 -2.13 -15.75
N GLY A 87 13.76 -2.75 -16.92
CA GLY A 87 14.15 -4.15 -17.05
C GLY A 87 15.17 -4.35 -18.16
N CYS A 88 15.99 -5.41 -18.04
CA CYS A 88 16.93 -5.78 -19.08
C CYS A 88 16.24 -6.39 -20.31
N ASP A 89 16.68 -6.00 -21.50
CA ASP A 89 16.19 -6.55 -22.77
C ASP A 89 16.68 -7.97 -23.05
N SER A 90 17.77 -8.39 -22.40
CA SER A 90 18.28 -9.77 -22.46
C SER A 90 17.52 -10.74 -21.54
N TYR A 91 16.29 -10.43 -21.11
CA TYR A 91 15.43 -11.39 -20.41
C TYR A 91 14.99 -12.50 -21.39
N PRO A 92 15.07 -13.81 -21.05
CA PRO A 92 15.15 -14.39 -19.70
C PRO A 92 16.55 -14.59 -19.12
N ASP A 93 17.60 -14.38 -19.91
CA ASP A 93 18.99 -14.66 -19.53
C ASP A 93 19.49 -13.69 -18.45
N CYS A 94 19.08 -12.43 -18.52
CA CYS A 94 19.27 -11.44 -17.46
C CYS A 94 17.94 -11.07 -16.80
N LYS A 95 17.87 -11.23 -15.47
CA LYS A 95 16.66 -10.97 -14.65
C LYS A 95 16.70 -9.63 -13.90
N TYR A 96 17.63 -8.75 -14.24
CA TYR A 96 17.75 -7.44 -13.62
C TYR A 96 16.48 -6.61 -13.82
N THR A 97 15.97 -6.06 -12.72
CA THR A 97 14.87 -5.09 -12.71
C THR A 97 15.09 -4.00 -11.66
N ARG A 98 14.64 -2.77 -11.96
CA ARG A 98 14.71 -1.60 -11.08
C ARG A 98 13.37 -0.86 -11.13
N ASN A 99 12.86 -0.42 -9.99
CA ASN A 99 11.60 0.34 -9.94
C ASN A 99 11.83 1.81 -10.33
N LEU A 100 10.80 2.45 -10.88
CA LEU A 100 10.71 3.89 -11.08
C LEU A 100 9.67 4.46 -10.11
N ASP A 101 9.79 5.74 -9.76
CA ASP A 101 8.75 6.44 -9.00
C ASP A 101 7.57 6.88 -9.88
N GLU A 102 6.56 7.54 -9.30
CA GLU A 102 5.38 8.02 -10.04
C GLU A 102 5.70 9.11 -11.08
N ASN A 103 6.85 9.78 -10.95
CA ASN A 103 7.30 10.84 -11.86
C ASN A 103 8.24 10.31 -12.96
N GLY A 104 8.63 9.04 -12.90
CA GLY A 104 9.57 8.43 -13.84
C GLY A 104 11.05 8.67 -13.49
N GLU A 105 11.33 9.14 -12.28
CA GLU A 105 12.68 9.28 -11.76
C GLU A 105 13.16 8.00 -11.05
N ILE A 106 14.47 7.86 -10.97
CA ILE A 106 15.14 6.76 -10.28
C ILE A 106 15.02 7.04 -8.79
N GLU A 107 14.19 6.27 -8.08
CA GLU A 107 14.12 6.35 -6.61
C GLU A 107 15.41 5.73 -6.04
N GLU A 108 16.41 6.58 -5.76
CA GLU A 108 17.61 6.14 -5.06
C GLU A 108 17.25 5.73 -3.63
N PRO A 109 17.67 4.53 -3.18
CA PRO A 109 17.34 4.05 -1.86
C PRO A 109 18.04 4.89 -0.80
N GLU A 110 17.27 5.50 0.11
CA GLU A 110 17.81 6.18 1.28
C GLU A 110 18.61 5.20 2.16
N ILE A 111 19.93 5.42 2.25
CA ILE A 111 20.85 4.65 3.09
C ILE A 111 20.75 5.16 4.52
N ILE A 112 20.57 4.24 5.46
CA ILE A 112 20.59 4.56 6.89
C ILE A 112 22.04 4.44 7.36
N GLU A 113 22.80 5.55 7.30
CA GLU A 113 24.23 5.56 7.62
C GLU A 113 24.53 5.13 9.07
N ASP A 114 23.59 5.37 10.00
CA ASP A 114 23.77 5.09 11.42
C ASP A 114 23.58 3.61 11.82
N ARG A 115 23.15 2.73 10.90
CA ARG A 115 22.92 1.32 11.23
C ARG A 115 23.41 0.34 10.15
N LYS A 116 24.21 -0.62 10.62
CA LYS A 116 24.60 -1.81 9.87
C LYS A 116 23.65 -2.97 10.13
N CYS A 117 23.56 -3.89 9.17
CA CYS A 117 22.75 -5.10 9.30
C CYS A 117 23.29 -6.00 10.44
N PRO A 118 22.45 -6.43 11.40
CA PRO A 118 22.88 -7.28 12.52
C PRO A 118 23.30 -8.70 12.11
N LYS A 119 23.08 -9.11 10.85
CA LYS A 119 23.42 -10.46 10.36
C LYS A 119 24.68 -10.52 9.49
N CYS A 120 25.00 -9.44 8.78
CA CYS A 120 26.07 -9.44 7.78
C CYS A 120 26.86 -8.12 7.72
N GLU A 121 26.55 -7.16 8.60
CA GLU A 121 27.22 -5.86 8.71
C GLU A 121 27.12 -4.94 7.47
N SER A 122 26.48 -5.39 6.39
CA SER A 122 26.19 -4.55 5.23
C SER A 122 25.26 -3.38 5.56
N ALA A 123 25.25 -2.35 4.72
CA ALA A 123 24.38 -1.20 4.87
C ALA A 123 22.88 -1.57 4.84
N LEU A 124 22.08 -0.80 5.57
CA LEU A 124 20.63 -0.89 5.57
C LEU A 124 20.03 0.23 4.71
N ILE A 125 19.04 -0.12 3.89
CA ILE A 125 18.35 0.81 2.99
C ILE A 125 16.84 0.76 3.19
N ILE A 126 16.17 1.90 2.98
CA ILE A 126 14.71 1.95 2.97
C ILE A 126 14.20 1.47 1.61
N LYS A 127 13.39 0.40 1.63
CA LYS A 127 12.74 -0.17 0.46
C LYS A 127 11.23 0.00 0.56
N ARG A 128 10.54 0.10 -0.57
CA ARG A 128 9.08 0.04 -0.66
C ARG A 128 8.62 -1.38 -0.97
N GLY A 129 7.62 -1.86 -0.23
CA GLY A 129 6.97 -3.15 -0.49
C GLY A 129 5.46 -3.02 -0.46
N ARG A 130 4.76 -4.15 -0.65
CA ARG A 130 3.29 -4.23 -0.63
C ARG A 130 2.61 -3.73 0.66
N TYR A 131 3.37 -3.59 1.75
CA TYR A 131 2.89 -3.19 3.08
C TYR A 131 3.42 -1.82 3.51
N GLY A 132 4.06 -1.07 2.61
CA GLY A 132 4.69 0.22 2.90
C GLY A 132 6.21 0.17 2.88
N LYS A 133 6.84 1.26 3.34
CA LYS A 133 8.30 1.38 3.48
C LYS A 133 8.81 0.46 4.60
N PHE A 134 9.93 -0.20 4.39
CA PHE A 134 10.61 -1.05 5.36
C PHE A 134 12.13 -0.93 5.20
N ILE A 135 12.87 -1.27 6.25
CA ILE A 135 14.34 -1.27 6.24
C ILE A 135 14.79 -2.66 5.79
N GLY A 136 15.62 -2.74 4.76
CA GLY A 136 16.15 -4.00 4.23
C GLY A 136 17.67 -3.97 4.08
N CYS A 137 18.30 -5.13 4.18
CA CYS A 137 19.73 -5.27 3.90
C CYS A 137 20.05 -5.06 2.41
N THR A 138 21.18 -4.41 2.11
CA THR A 138 21.72 -4.30 0.74
C THR A 138 22.24 -5.64 0.22
N GLY A 139 22.73 -6.53 1.08
CA GLY A 139 23.24 -7.86 0.73
C GLY A 139 22.16 -8.89 0.34
N TYR A 140 20.95 -8.47 -0.03
CA TYR A 140 19.94 -9.36 -0.60
C TYR A 140 20.38 -9.80 -2.01
N PRO A 141 20.29 -11.08 -2.41
CA PRO A 141 19.48 -12.17 -1.81
C PRO A 141 20.12 -12.97 -0.67
N ASP A 142 21.42 -12.83 -0.46
CA ASP A 142 22.21 -13.64 0.49
C ASP A 142 21.84 -13.33 1.95
N CYS A 143 21.56 -12.07 2.25
CA CYS A 143 21.02 -11.63 3.53
C CYS A 143 19.57 -11.13 3.40
N ARG A 144 18.62 -11.91 3.92
CA ARG A 144 17.18 -11.59 3.93
C ARG A 144 16.72 -10.83 5.19
N HIS A 145 17.59 -10.03 5.78
CA HIS A 145 17.25 -9.24 6.96
C HIS A 145 16.31 -8.08 6.60
N ILE A 146 15.22 -7.93 7.38
CA ILE A 146 14.21 -6.88 7.22
C ILE A 146 13.78 -6.35 8.60
N GLU A 147 13.53 -5.04 8.68
CA GLU A 147 13.02 -4.36 9.87
C GLU A 147 11.89 -3.38 9.52
N PRO A 148 10.91 -3.18 10.41
CA PRO A 148 9.94 -2.09 10.27
C PRO A 148 10.63 -0.72 10.38
N LEU A 149 10.11 0.28 9.66
CA LEU A 149 10.62 1.66 9.74
C LEU A 149 10.46 2.26 11.14
N GLU A 150 9.29 2.04 11.76
CA GLU A 150 9.00 2.46 13.11
C GLU A 150 9.09 1.25 14.05
N LYS A 151 9.92 1.35 15.10
CA LYS A 151 9.91 0.35 16.16
C LYS A 151 8.57 0.45 16.92
N PRO A 152 7.94 -0.68 17.24
CA PRO A 152 6.72 -0.66 18.02
C PRO A 152 7.00 -0.05 19.39
N VAL A 153 6.16 0.89 19.81
CA VAL A 153 6.30 1.59 21.09
C VAL A 153 5.82 0.66 22.21
N ASP A 154 6.61 0.51 23.26
CA ASP A 154 6.23 -0.26 24.44
C ASP A 154 5.26 0.55 25.31
N THR A 155 4.08 0.00 25.62
CA THR A 155 3.11 0.66 26.49
C THR A 155 3.43 0.49 27.98
N LYS A 156 4.45 -0.31 28.33
CA LYS A 156 4.83 -0.70 29.70
C LYS A 156 3.72 -1.45 30.46
N VAL A 157 2.66 -1.86 29.78
CA VAL A 157 1.56 -2.63 30.36
C VAL A 157 1.80 -4.11 30.10
N LEU A 158 1.81 -4.92 31.16
CA LEU A 158 1.98 -6.36 31.07
C LEU A 158 0.82 -7.02 30.31
N CYS A 159 1.14 -8.01 29.49
CA CYS A 159 0.14 -8.80 28.79
C CYS A 159 -0.69 -9.62 29.80
N PRO A 160 -2.02 -9.50 29.82
CA PRO A 160 -2.88 -10.18 30.79
C PRO A 160 -3.00 -11.70 30.52
N GLU A 161 -2.71 -12.17 29.31
CA GLU A 161 -2.78 -13.61 28.99
C GLU A 161 -1.53 -14.38 29.41
N CYS A 162 -0.35 -13.82 29.20
CA CYS A 162 0.91 -14.53 29.45
C CYS A 162 1.71 -13.99 30.63
N SER A 163 1.47 -12.76 31.07
CA SER A 163 2.20 -12.07 32.16
C SER A 163 3.73 -12.04 32.01
N GLN A 164 4.26 -12.39 30.84
CA GLN A 164 5.70 -12.55 30.57
C GLN A 164 6.28 -11.37 29.78
N ALA A 165 5.44 -10.58 29.13
CA ALA A 165 5.87 -9.54 28.21
C ALA A 165 4.86 -8.39 28.17
N ASN A 166 5.33 -7.20 27.77
CA ASN A 166 4.48 -6.03 27.63
C ASN A 166 3.67 -6.04 26.33
N LEU A 167 2.63 -5.21 26.32
CA LEU A 167 1.88 -4.86 25.12
C LEU A 167 2.63 -3.79 24.32
N LEU A 168 2.73 -4.03 23.02
CA LEU A 168 3.39 -3.15 22.07
C LEU A 168 2.37 -2.51 21.14
N LYS A 169 2.48 -1.18 20.97
CA LYS A 169 1.73 -0.39 19.99
C LYS A 169 2.23 -0.70 18.58
N ARG A 170 1.34 -1.18 17.72
CA ARG A 170 1.62 -1.62 16.35
C ARG A 170 0.62 -1.06 15.36
N LYS A 171 1.03 -0.92 14.09
CA LYS A 171 0.15 -0.54 12.98
C LYS A 171 -0.28 -1.78 12.20
N SER A 172 -1.57 -1.92 11.96
CA SER A 172 -2.15 -2.98 11.13
C SER A 172 -1.89 -2.73 9.64
N ARG A 173 -2.20 -3.72 8.79
CA ARG A 173 -2.11 -3.60 7.33
C ARG A 173 -2.92 -2.43 6.75
N ASN A 174 -3.98 -2.02 7.45
CA ASN A 174 -4.86 -0.93 7.02
C ASN A 174 -4.51 0.39 7.74
N GLY A 175 -3.34 0.48 8.40
CA GLY A 175 -2.89 1.66 9.13
C GLY A 175 -3.50 1.86 10.53
N LYS A 176 -4.56 1.13 10.89
CA LYS A 176 -5.16 1.21 12.24
C LYS A 176 -4.17 0.73 13.31
N ILE A 177 -4.07 1.48 14.40
CA ILE A 177 -3.26 1.12 15.57
C ILE A 177 -3.94 0.00 16.35
N PHE A 178 -3.15 -0.94 16.85
CA PHE A 178 -3.55 -1.97 17.78
C PHE A 178 -2.40 -2.27 18.75
N TYR A 179 -2.71 -2.90 19.87
CA TYR A 179 -1.76 -3.25 20.91
C TYR A 179 -1.70 -4.77 21.01
N SER A 180 -0.49 -5.35 20.93
CA SER A 180 -0.32 -6.81 20.96
C SER A 180 0.87 -7.22 21.79
N CYS A 181 0.84 -8.44 22.33
CA CYS A 181 1.91 -8.98 23.16
C CYS A 181 3.25 -9.01 22.40
N ALA A 182 4.33 -8.57 23.07
CA ALA A 182 5.68 -8.64 22.51
C ALA A 182 6.14 -10.08 22.24
N ASN A 183 5.59 -11.06 22.95
CA ASN A 183 5.93 -12.50 22.80
C ASN A 183 5.17 -13.19 21.64
N TYR A 184 4.60 -12.43 20.70
CA TYR A 184 4.08 -12.99 19.45
C TYR A 184 5.24 -13.69 18.67
N PRO A 185 5.05 -14.90 18.12
CA PRO A 185 3.79 -15.60 17.86
C PRO A 185 3.30 -16.54 19.00
N LYS A 186 4.05 -16.66 20.10
CA LYS A 186 3.70 -17.58 21.21
C LYS A 186 2.46 -17.11 21.97
N CYS A 187 2.31 -15.81 22.17
CA CYS A 187 1.10 -15.18 22.72
C CYS A 187 0.43 -14.33 21.62
N LYS A 188 -0.86 -14.56 21.37
CA LYS A 188 -1.64 -13.90 20.30
C LYS A 188 -2.60 -12.82 20.83
N TYR A 189 -2.53 -12.50 22.12
CA TYR A 189 -3.34 -11.44 22.70
C TYR A 189 -3.14 -10.12 21.97
N ALA A 190 -4.26 -9.51 21.57
CA ALA A 190 -4.27 -8.21 20.93
C ALA A 190 -5.58 -7.47 21.23
N ILE A 191 -5.49 -6.15 21.41
CA ILE A 191 -6.62 -5.25 21.62
C ILE A 191 -6.49 -4.00 20.74
N TRP A 192 -7.61 -3.36 20.44
CA TRP A 192 -7.64 -2.16 19.60
C TRP A 192 -7.44 -0.86 20.37
N ASN A 193 -7.93 -0.85 21.61
CA ASN A 193 -7.88 0.29 22.51
C ASN A 193 -6.57 0.28 23.29
N GLU A 194 -6.13 1.46 23.73
CA GLU A 194 -4.90 1.61 24.49
C GLU A 194 -5.00 0.94 25.86
N PRO A 195 -4.07 0.04 26.22
CA PRO A 195 -4.11 -0.65 27.51
C PRO A 195 -3.70 0.27 28.65
N LEU A 196 -4.37 0.12 29.80
CA LEU A 196 -4.01 0.71 31.08
C LEU A 196 -3.71 -0.40 32.08
N ALA A 197 -2.65 -0.24 32.88
CA ALA A 197 -2.24 -1.17 33.92
C ALA A 197 -3.11 -1.06 35.19
N GLU A 198 -4.43 -1.15 35.02
CA GLU A 198 -5.44 -1.12 36.07
C GLU A 198 -6.23 -2.43 36.06
N ILE A 199 -6.49 -2.99 37.25
CA ILE A 199 -7.29 -4.20 37.40
C ILE A 199 -8.77 -3.82 37.30
N CYS A 200 -9.53 -4.55 36.49
CA CYS A 200 -10.97 -4.35 36.36
C CYS A 200 -11.70 -4.74 37.66
N PRO A 201 -12.50 -3.85 38.27
CA PRO A 201 -13.18 -4.14 39.55
C PRO A 201 -14.31 -5.17 39.43
N ASP A 202 -14.91 -5.34 38.24
CA ASP A 202 -16.05 -6.25 38.05
C ASP A 202 -15.62 -7.70 37.80
N CYS A 203 -14.47 -7.93 37.17
CA CYS A 203 -14.04 -9.26 36.72
C CYS A 203 -12.59 -9.60 37.05
N ASN A 204 -11.87 -8.73 37.77
CA ASN A 204 -10.46 -8.86 38.13
C ASN A 204 -9.51 -9.07 36.93
N TRP A 205 -9.90 -8.63 35.73
CA TRP A 205 -9.02 -8.69 34.57
C TRP A 205 -7.81 -7.75 34.76
N PRO A 206 -6.56 -8.16 34.44
CA PRO A 206 -5.37 -7.40 34.85
C PRO A 206 -5.15 -6.05 34.16
N ILE A 207 -5.94 -5.71 33.15
CA ILE A 207 -5.81 -4.45 32.39
C ILE A 207 -7.18 -3.84 32.08
N LEU A 208 -7.23 -2.52 31.94
CA LEU A 208 -8.32 -1.78 31.33
C LEU A 208 -7.89 -1.24 29.96
N SER A 209 -8.83 -0.66 29.21
CA SER A 209 -8.52 -0.07 27.91
C SER A 209 -9.24 1.26 27.69
N ILE A 210 -8.56 2.22 27.06
CA ILE A 210 -9.13 3.56 26.80
C ILE A 210 -9.94 3.54 25.52
N LYS A 211 -11.21 3.94 25.62
CA LYS A 211 -12.14 4.03 24.49
C LYS A 211 -12.72 5.44 24.41
N THR A 212 -12.49 6.10 23.28
CA THR A 212 -13.11 7.41 23.00
C THR A 212 -14.39 7.22 22.18
N THR A 213 -15.50 7.77 22.66
CA THR A 213 -16.80 7.72 21.97
C THR A 213 -17.35 9.12 21.72
N LYS A 214 -18.09 9.30 20.62
CA LYS A 214 -18.67 10.61 20.26
C LYS A 214 -19.71 11.14 21.27
N ARG A 215 -20.35 10.26 22.05
CA ARG A 215 -21.47 10.61 22.95
C ARG A 215 -21.05 10.77 24.41
N ARG A 216 -20.07 10.00 24.87
CA ARG A 216 -19.70 9.91 26.29
C ARG A 216 -18.27 10.35 26.59
N GLY A 217 -17.54 10.82 25.57
CA GLY A 217 -16.15 11.21 25.73
C GLY A 217 -15.21 10.01 25.85
N THR A 218 -14.11 10.20 26.57
CA THR A 218 -13.09 9.18 26.81
C THR A 218 -13.46 8.41 28.08
N GLU A 219 -13.57 7.08 27.95
CA GLU A 219 -13.93 6.18 29.05
C GLU A 219 -12.89 5.06 29.11
N LYS A 220 -12.53 4.61 30.31
CA LYS A 220 -11.80 3.35 30.51
C LYS A 220 -12.80 2.20 30.58
N VAL A 221 -12.58 1.18 29.77
CA VAL A 221 -13.49 0.03 29.60
C VAL A 221 -12.73 -1.28 29.71
N CYS A 222 -13.39 -2.31 30.26
CA CYS A 222 -12.81 -3.64 30.29
C CYS A 222 -12.69 -4.22 28.86
N PRO A 223 -11.53 -4.80 28.48
CA PRO A 223 -11.37 -5.42 27.15
C PRO A 223 -12.10 -6.77 27.02
N GLN A 224 -12.56 -7.38 28.11
CA GLN A 224 -13.29 -8.64 28.10
C GLN A 224 -14.73 -8.46 27.63
N LYS A 225 -15.16 -9.27 26.64
CA LYS A 225 -16.50 -9.15 26.02
C LYS A 225 -17.65 -9.38 26.99
N GLU A 226 -17.41 -10.20 28.02
CA GLU A 226 -18.42 -10.57 29.02
C GLU A 226 -18.57 -9.50 30.11
N CYS A 227 -17.57 -8.64 30.29
CA CYS A 227 -17.55 -7.58 31.29
C CYS A 227 -18.02 -6.26 30.66
N LYS A 228 -18.95 -5.57 31.33
CA LYS A 228 -19.51 -4.29 30.87
C LYS A 228 -18.99 -3.08 31.64
N PHE A 229 -17.93 -3.25 32.42
CA PHE A 229 -17.32 -2.17 33.18
C PHE A 229 -16.92 -1.00 32.27
N SER A 230 -17.36 0.21 32.64
CA SER A 230 -17.00 1.46 31.99
C SER A 230 -17.00 2.59 33.01
N GLU A 231 -15.93 3.38 33.04
CA GLU A 231 -15.79 4.56 33.90
C GLU A 231 -15.25 5.73 33.07
N PRO A 232 -15.69 6.99 33.30
CA PRO A 232 -15.08 8.16 32.68
C PRO A 232 -13.57 8.20 32.95
N TYR A 233 -12.78 8.59 31.93
CA TYR A 233 -11.35 8.75 32.04
C TYR A 233 -10.97 10.17 31.63
N GLU A 234 -10.58 10.97 32.60
CA GLU A 234 -9.99 12.29 32.36
C GLU A 234 -8.53 12.07 31.95
N VAL A 235 -8.19 12.52 30.75
CA VAL A 235 -6.80 12.52 30.30
C VAL A 235 -6.16 13.71 30.99
N ASP A 236 -5.30 13.47 31.97
CA ASP A 236 -4.36 14.49 32.42
C ASP A 236 -3.47 14.83 31.22
N GLU A 237 -3.75 15.95 30.55
CA GLU A 237 -2.81 16.50 29.58
C GLU A 237 -1.50 16.76 30.34
N PRO A 238 -0.35 16.24 29.87
CA PRO A 238 0.91 16.61 30.48
C PRO A 238 1.01 18.13 30.37
N SER A 239 1.14 18.80 31.52
CA SER A 239 1.36 20.24 31.56
C SER A 239 2.53 20.56 30.62
N SER A 240 2.25 21.44 29.66
CA SER A 240 3.29 22.09 28.88
C SER A 240 4.03 23.06 29.80
N ASP A 241 4.86 22.52 30.69
CA ASP A 241 5.84 23.28 31.46
C ASP A 241 7.23 23.06 30.83
N ASP A 242 7.75 24.17 30.31
CA ASP A 242 9.09 24.49 29.78
C ASP A 242 9.54 23.92 28.41
#